data_AF-A0AAW9KS06-F1
#
_entry.id   AF-A0AAW9KS06-F1
#
_cell.length_a   1.000
_cell.length_b   1.000
_cell.length_c   1.000
_cell.angle_alpha   90.00
_cell.angle_beta   90.00
_cell.angle_gamma   90.00
#
_symmetry.space_group_name_H-M   'P 1'
#
loop_
_entity.id
_entity.type
_entity.pdbx_description
1 polymer ?
#
loop_
_entity_poly.entity_id
_entity_poly.type
_entity_poly.pdbx_seq_one_letter_code
_entity_poly.pdbx_strand_id
1 'polypeptide(L)'
;MSQPWEIYDALLDGLPDDVVVRTAGQGPRWSRVLNSAGGVGTAWTMDVRSRPALSGDGPLDGRVLRDVGALAKSWNLAEASIGQAAINSWYSREQTAAANGFEPTGEGLTWRQVFDPYQEMIAGKRVAVIGHFPFAEAALAGAGEYICLERNLQPGDWPDSACEYILPECDVVFISSSSFVNKTAPRLIELSRQAHTVLVGPSTPLNPVLLDYGVDTITGFVAARSLSDPVSLAEMVPAGDIGPGFRVHRHRA
;
A
#
# COMPACT_ATOMS: atom_id res chain seq x y z
N MET A 1 5.11 18.91 0.70
CA MET A 1 5.37 18.50 -0.71
C MET A 1 4.88 19.58 -1.66
N SER A 2 5.64 19.90 -2.71
CA SER A 2 5.30 20.96 -3.68
C SER A 2 4.34 20.49 -4.78
N GLN A 3 4.37 19.20 -5.14
CA GLN A 3 3.49 18.61 -6.16
C GLN A 3 2.97 17.24 -5.71
N PRO A 4 1.64 16.99 -5.73
CA PRO A 4 1.06 15.72 -5.30
C PRO A 4 1.58 14.48 -6.06
N TRP A 5 2.10 14.66 -7.27
CA TRP A 5 2.59 13.57 -8.11
C TRP A 5 4.03 13.17 -7.86
N GLU A 6 4.82 13.97 -7.13
CA GLU A 6 6.25 13.73 -6.88
C GLU A 6 6.52 12.31 -6.37
N ILE A 7 5.74 11.84 -5.38
CA ILE A 7 5.87 10.48 -4.83
C ILE A 7 5.66 9.42 -5.91
N TYR A 8 4.64 9.57 -6.75
CA TYR A 8 4.33 8.60 -7.80
C TYR A 8 5.42 8.59 -8.87
N ASP A 9 5.90 9.76 -9.27
CA ASP A 9 6.98 9.89 -10.26
C ASP A 9 8.27 9.25 -9.74
N ALA A 10 8.65 9.52 -8.48
CA ALA A 10 9.81 8.88 -7.86
C ALA A 10 9.71 7.34 -7.80
N LEU A 11 8.51 6.82 -7.53
CA LEU A 11 8.27 5.36 -7.55
C LEU A 11 8.34 4.77 -8.96
N LEU A 12 7.87 5.50 -9.98
CA LEU A 12 7.90 5.06 -11.38
C LEU A 12 9.32 5.14 -11.97
N ASP A 13 10.09 6.16 -11.59
CA ASP A 13 11.46 6.37 -12.06
C ASP A 13 12.40 5.25 -11.63
N GLY A 14 12.13 4.61 -10.48
CA GLY A 14 12.87 3.44 -10.00
C GLY A 14 12.48 2.10 -10.64
N LEU A 15 11.49 2.07 -11.54
CA LEU A 15 11.11 0.86 -12.26
C LEU A 15 12.04 0.60 -13.47
N PRO A 16 12.41 -0.66 -13.74
CA PRO A 16 13.23 -1.01 -14.89
C PRO A 16 12.46 -0.91 -16.21
N ASP A 17 13.17 -0.60 -17.30
CA ASP A 17 12.59 -0.40 -18.64
C ASP A 17 12.42 -1.70 -19.44
N ASP A 18 13.14 -2.76 -19.07
CA ASP A 18 13.16 -4.05 -19.78
C ASP A 18 12.25 -5.12 -19.16
N VAL A 19 11.62 -4.82 -18.02
CA VAL A 19 10.67 -5.72 -17.37
C VAL A 19 9.27 -5.47 -17.91
N VAL A 20 8.54 -6.55 -18.18
CA VAL A 20 7.17 -6.52 -18.71
C VAL A 20 6.20 -7.21 -17.77
N VAL A 21 4.91 -6.88 -17.89
CA VAL A 21 3.83 -7.61 -17.21
C VAL A 21 3.66 -8.98 -17.85
N ARG A 22 3.63 -10.04 -17.04
CA ARG A 22 3.34 -11.42 -17.48
C ARG A 22 1.87 -11.74 -17.38
N THR A 23 1.24 -11.32 -16.30
CA THR A 23 -0.20 -11.43 -16.09
C THR A 23 -0.63 -10.40 -15.06
N ALA A 24 -1.85 -9.89 -15.22
CA ALA A 24 -2.49 -8.99 -14.28
C ALA A 24 -3.95 -9.40 -14.09
N GLY A 25 -4.47 -9.22 -12.87
CA GLY A 25 -5.85 -9.57 -12.56
C GLY A 25 -6.42 -8.73 -11.43
N GLN A 26 -7.69 -8.37 -11.57
CA GLN A 26 -8.44 -7.63 -10.55
C GLN A 26 -9.35 -8.61 -9.80
N GLY A 27 -9.02 -8.89 -8.54
CA GLY A 27 -9.85 -9.68 -7.65
C GLY A 27 -10.83 -8.81 -6.86
N PRO A 28 -11.74 -9.41 -6.06
CA PRO A 28 -12.74 -8.66 -5.29
C PRO A 28 -12.13 -7.75 -4.21
N ARG A 29 -10.98 -8.13 -3.65
CA ARG A 29 -10.24 -7.33 -2.65
C ARG A 29 -8.85 -6.89 -3.11
N TRP A 30 -8.23 -7.68 -3.99
CA TRP A 30 -6.83 -7.51 -4.36
C TRP A 30 -6.63 -7.55 -5.87
N SER A 31 -6.05 -6.49 -6.42
CA SER A 31 -5.46 -6.44 -7.74
C SER A 31 -4.04 -6.97 -7.67
N ARG A 32 -3.64 -7.77 -8.66
CA ARG A 32 -2.33 -8.43 -8.70
C ARG A 32 -1.67 -8.28 -10.05
N VAL A 33 -0.35 -8.18 -10.02
CA VAL A 33 0.51 -8.15 -11.21
C VAL A 33 1.72 -9.05 -10.97
N LEU A 34 1.96 -9.98 -11.89
CA LEU A 34 3.22 -10.72 -12.00
C LEU A 34 4.04 -10.12 -13.15
N ASN A 35 5.30 -9.80 -12.88
CA ASN A 35 6.23 -9.29 -13.90
C ASN A 35 7.21 -10.35 -14.42
N SER A 36 7.93 -10.04 -15.49
CA SER A 36 8.89 -10.94 -16.13
C SER A 36 10.14 -11.25 -15.29
N ALA A 37 10.38 -10.49 -14.20
CA ALA A 37 11.43 -10.74 -13.22
C ALA A 37 10.98 -11.61 -12.04
N GLY A 38 9.79 -12.23 -12.14
CA GLY A 38 9.24 -13.15 -11.14
C GLY A 38 8.64 -12.48 -9.90
N GLY A 39 8.47 -11.15 -9.93
CA GLY A 39 7.89 -10.38 -8.84
C GLY A 39 6.37 -10.32 -8.91
N VAL A 40 5.72 -10.52 -7.76
CA VAL A 40 4.27 -10.40 -7.60
C VAL A 40 3.97 -9.20 -6.73
N GLY A 41 3.17 -8.29 -7.28
CA GLY A 41 2.70 -7.11 -6.59
C GLY A 41 1.21 -7.21 -6.32
N THR A 42 0.80 -6.61 -5.21
CA THR A 42 -0.59 -6.58 -4.79
C THR A 42 -0.99 -5.15 -4.44
N ALA A 43 -2.23 -4.80 -4.73
CA ALA A 43 -2.85 -3.57 -4.24
C ALA A 43 -4.34 -3.80 -3.96
N TRP A 44 -4.91 -3.00 -3.07
CA TRP A 44 -6.34 -3.05 -2.77
C TRP A 44 -7.16 -2.73 -4.01
N THR A 45 -8.15 -3.58 -4.32
CA THR A 45 -9.07 -3.34 -5.44
C THR A 45 -10.04 -2.23 -5.08
N MET A 46 -10.02 -1.15 -5.84
CA MET A 46 -11.08 -0.15 -5.86
C MET A 46 -11.78 -0.17 -7.22
N ASP A 47 -12.87 -0.94 -7.35
CA ASP A 47 -13.61 -1.05 -8.61
C ASP A 47 -14.52 0.16 -8.87
N VAL A 48 -13.89 1.34 -9.00
CA VAL A 48 -14.56 2.62 -9.27
C VAL A 48 -14.13 3.13 -10.64
N ARG A 49 -15.05 3.04 -11.60
CA ARG A 49 -14.83 3.36 -13.03
C ARG A 49 -15.51 4.66 -13.45
N SER A 50 -15.27 5.73 -12.69
CA SER A 50 -15.92 7.05 -12.91
C SER A 50 -15.25 7.91 -13.99
N ARG A 51 -14.04 7.54 -14.42
CA ARG A 51 -13.27 8.21 -15.48
C ARG A 51 -12.86 7.21 -16.58
N PRO A 52 -12.61 7.67 -17.82
CA PRO A 52 -12.12 6.80 -18.88
C PRO A 52 -10.83 6.07 -18.50
N ALA A 53 -10.68 4.83 -18.95
CA ALA A 53 -9.46 4.07 -18.76
C ALA A 53 -8.33 4.62 -19.65
N LEU A 54 -7.16 4.80 -19.08
CA LEU A 54 -5.93 5.18 -19.79
C LEU A 54 -5.28 3.96 -20.45
N SER A 55 -5.54 2.75 -19.96
CA SER A 55 -4.99 1.51 -20.53
C SER A 55 -5.45 1.21 -21.95
N GLY A 56 -6.58 1.79 -22.38
CA GLY A 56 -7.33 1.33 -23.54
C GLY A 56 -7.89 -0.08 -23.35
N ASP A 57 -8.35 -0.69 -24.46
CA ASP A 57 -9.05 -1.99 -24.44
C ASP A 57 -8.12 -3.21 -24.68
N GLY A 58 -6.82 -2.97 -24.91
CA GLY A 58 -5.85 -4.03 -25.19
C GLY A 58 -5.35 -4.77 -23.94
N PRO A 59 -4.81 -6.00 -24.06
CA PRO A 59 -4.25 -6.73 -22.93
C PRO A 59 -3.09 -5.96 -22.27
N LEU A 60 -2.90 -6.17 -20.97
CA LEU A 60 -1.77 -5.61 -20.22
C LEU A 60 -0.52 -6.50 -20.32
N ASP A 61 -0.72 -7.79 -20.56
CA ASP A 61 0.35 -8.77 -20.71
C ASP A 61 1.30 -8.37 -21.85
N GLY A 62 2.59 -8.44 -21.60
CA GLY A 62 3.65 -8.02 -22.52
C GLY A 62 3.95 -6.53 -22.53
N ARG A 63 3.14 -5.67 -21.89
CA ARG A 63 3.46 -4.24 -21.77
C ARG A 63 4.60 -3.99 -20.79
N VAL A 64 5.36 -2.92 -21.03
CA VAL A 64 6.44 -2.47 -20.14
C VAL A 64 5.88 -2.19 -18.75
N LEU A 65 6.58 -2.67 -17.72
CA LEU A 65 6.11 -2.58 -16.34
C LEU A 65 5.92 -1.12 -15.90
N ARG A 66 6.81 -0.22 -16.31
CA ARG A 66 6.72 1.22 -16.06
C ARG A 66 5.42 1.82 -16.62
N ASP A 67 5.03 1.44 -17.83
CA ASP A 67 3.80 1.94 -18.48
C ASP A 67 2.54 1.47 -17.75
N VAL A 68 2.52 0.20 -17.32
CA VAL A 68 1.41 -0.33 -16.52
C VAL A 68 1.42 0.30 -15.13
N GLY A 69 2.60 0.51 -14.53
CA GLY A 69 2.77 1.22 -13.27
C GLY A 69 2.19 2.63 -13.31
N ALA A 70 2.36 3.35 -14.43
CA ALA A 70 1.86 4.71 -14.60
C ALA A 70 0.32 4.81 -14.50
N LEU A 71 -0.41 3.70 -14.69
CA LEU A 71 -1.86 3.64 -14.44
C LEU A 71 -2.22 3.95 -12.98
N ALA A 72 -1.28 3.85 -12.03
CA ALA A 72 -1.49 4.29 -10.64
C ALA A 72 -1.97 5.76 -10.56
N LYS A 73 -1.56 6.60 -11.52
CA LYS A 73 -1.98 8.01 -11.62
C LYS A 73 -3.36 8.21 -12.26
N SER A 74 -4.01 7.15 -12.75
CA SER A 74 -5.35 7.25 -13.35
C SER A 74 -6.45 7.56 -12.33
N TRP A 75 -7.42 8.38 -12.70
CA TRP A 75 -8.64 8.59 -11.90
C TRP A 75 -9.72 7.53 -12.10
N ASN A 76 -9.49 6.56 -12.99
CA ASN A 76 -10.21 5.29 -12.95
C ASN A 76 -9.52 4.40 -11.90
N LEU A 77 -10.14 4.21 -10.74
CA LEU A 77 -9.48 3.55 -9.61
C LEU A 77 -9.31 2.04 -9.82
N ALA A 78 -10.11 1.46 -10.72
CA ALA A 78 -9.98 0.04 -11.06
C ALA A 78 -8.62 -0.22 -11.74
N GLU A 79 -8.25 0.59 -12.75
CA GLU A 79 -6.94 0.47 -13.38
C GLU A 79 -5.82 1.04 -12.49
N ALA A 80 -6.09 2.04 -11.65
CA ALA A 80 -5.11 2.52 -10.67
C ALA A 80 -4.73 1.44 -9.66
N SER A 81 -5.67 0.56 -9.29
CA SER A 81 -5.39 -0.61 -8.47
C SER A 81 -4.39 -1.53 -9.16
N ILE A 82 -4.53 -1.75 -10.47
CA ILE A 82 -3.58 -2.54 -11.27
C ILE A 82 -2.23 -1.83 -11.39
N GLY A 83 -2.21 -0.52 -11.65
CA GLY A 83 -0.95 0.24 -11.73
C GLY A 83 -0.18 0.23 -10.41
N GLN A 84 -0.87 0.37 -9.28
CA GLN A 84 -0.24 0.25 -7.97
C GLN A 84 0.30 -1.18 -7.73
N ALA A 85 -0.44 -2.21 -8.13
CA ALA A 85 0.06 -3.59 -8.07
C ALA A 85 1.27 -3.80 -9.00
N ALA A 86 1.33 -3.15 -10.17
CA ALA A 86 2.48 -3.20 -11.06
C ALA A 86 3.73 -2.58 -10.43
N ILE A 87 3.61 -1.38 -9.82
CA ILE A 87 4.68 -0.75 -9.04
C ILE A 87 5.18 -1.72 -7.95
N ASN A 88 4.24 -2.28 -7.18
CA ASN A 88 4.58 -3.20 -6.09
C ASN A 88 5.19 -4.50 -6.61
N SER A 89 4.90 -4.94 -7.84
CA SER A 89 5.48 -6.18 -8.37
C SER A 89 7.00 -6.12 -8.48
N TRP A 90 7.57 -4.92 -8.66
CA TRP A 90 9.01 -4.72 -8.64
C TRP A 90 9.56 -4.60 -7.22
N TYR A 91 8.97 -3.72 -6.42
CA TYR A 91 9.47 -3.40 -5.07
C TYR A 91 9.25 -4.53 -4.06
N SER A 92 8.20 -5.33 -4.23
CA SER A 92 7.89 -6.51 -3.42
C SER A 92 8.58 -7.79 -3.87
N ARG A 93 9.51 -7.72 -4.83
CA ARG A 93 10.47 -8.83 -5.04
C ARG A 93 11.37 -8.92 -3.83
N GLU A 94 11.58 -10.12 -3.31
CA GLU A 94 12.43 -10.38 -2.15
C GLU A 94 13.82 -9.75 -2.30
N GLN A 95 14.45 -9.87 -3.48
CA GLN A 95 15.76 -9.25 -3.73
C GLN A 95 15.69 -7.72 -3.76
N THR A 96 14.65 -7.14 -4.37
CA THR A 96 14.49 -5.68 -4.42
C THR A 96 14.22 -5.11 -3.04
N ALA A 97 13.30 -5.71 -2.28
CA ALA A 97 12.98 -5.31 -0.91
C ALA A 97 14.22 -5.37 -0.01
N ALA A 98 14.99 -6.46 -0.08
CA ALA A 98 16.23 -6.59 0.69
C ALA A 98 17.30 -5.56 0.27
N ALA A 99 17.49 -5.31 -1.02
CA ALA A 99 18.39 -4.27 -1.52
C ALA A 99 17.94 -2.86 -1.08
N ASN A 100 16.63 -2.68 -0.97
CA ASN A 100 15.99 -1.50 -0.40
C ASN A 100 15.96 -1.52 1.14
N GLY A 101 16.74 -2.37 1.81
CA GLY A 101 16.90 -2.39 3.27
C GLY A 101 15.64 -2.76 4.05
N PHE A 102 14.68 -3.43 3.42
CA PHE A 102 13.53 -4.01 4.11
C PHE A 102 13.88 -5.36 4.71
N GLU A 103 13.42 -5.59 5.93
CA GLU A 103 13.63 -6.85 6.65
C GLU A 103 12.29 -7.48 7.03
N PRO A 104 12.20 -8.82 7.11
CA PRO A 104 11.02 -9.50 7.63
C PRO A 104 10.71 -9.07 9.06
N THR A 105 9.43 -8.92 9.41
CA THR A 105 9.03 -8.50 10.76
C THR A 105 9.19 -9.60 11.83
N GLY A 106 9.91 -10.69 11.53
CA GLY A 106 10.07 -11.86 12.41
C GLY A 106 9.00 -12.94 12.26
N GLU A 107 9.24 -14.09 12.90
CA GLU A 107 8.31 -15.22 12.92
C GLU A 107 7.03 -14.90 13.71
N GLY A 108 5.89 -15.38 13.22
CA GLY A 108 4.64 -15.35 13.98
C GLY A 108 3.84 -14.04 13.92
N LEU A 109 4.35 -12.96 13.30
CA LEU A 109 3.57 -11.73 13.10
C LEU A 109 2.76 -11.77 11.80
N THR A 110 1.51 -12.21 11.92
CA THR A 110 0.55 -12.13 10.82
C THR A 110 0.10 -10.68 10.59
N TRP A 111 -0.67 -10.43 9.52
CA TRP A 111 -1.29 -9.11 9.29
C TRP A 111 -2.13 -8.61 10.47
N ARG A 112 -2.67 -9.51 11.31
CA ARG A 112 -3.44 -9.13 12.51
C ARG A 112 -2.60 -8.40 13.56
N GLN A 113 -1.28 -8.60 13.55
CA GLN A 113 -0.35 -8.12 14.56
C GLN A 113 0.50 -6.95 14.04
N VAL A 114 -0.04 -6.24 13.04
CA VAL A 114 0.71 -5.16 12.38
C VAL A 114 0.98 -3.98 13.31
N PHE A 115 0.11 -3.79 14.30
CA PHE A 115 0.15 -2.71 15.29
C PHE A 115 0.87 -3.11 16.60
N ASP A 116 1.09 -4.40 16.86
CA ASP A 116 1.72 -4.90 18.08
C ASP A 116 3.06 -4.24 18.42
N PRO A 117 3.96 -3.92 17.45
CA PRO A 117 5.23 -3.26 17.76
C PRO A 117 5.09 -1.84 18.34
N TYR A 118 3.89 -1.24 18.30
CA TYR A 118 3.66 0.15 18.67
C TYR A 118 3.03 0.32 20.07
N GLN A 119 2.78 -0.76 20.83
CA GLN A 119 2.09 -0.69 22.14
C GLN A 119 2.66 0.37 23.09
N GLU A 120 3.99 0.42 23.22
CA GLU A 120 4.64 1.37 24.12
C GLU A 120 4.57 2.81 23.58
N MET A 121 4.69 2.97 22.26
CA MET A 121 4.68 4.28 21.59
C MET A 121 3.32 4.98 21.68
N ILE A 122 2.23 4.21 21.60
CA ILE A 122 0.87 4.78 21.59
C ILE A 122 0.34 5.14 22.98
N ALA A 123 1.00 4.72 24.06
CA ALA A 123 0.45 4.84 25.40
C ALA A 123 0.12 6.30 25.77
N GLY A 124 -1.16 6.57 26.03
CA GLY A 124 -1.66 7.92 26.36
C GLY A 124 -1.61 8.92 25.19
N LYS A 125 -1.34 8.46 23.97
CA LYS A 125 -1.25 9.28 22.76
C LYS A 125 -2.54 9.35 21.96
N ARG A 126 -2.64 10.38 21.11
CA ARG A 126 -3.71 10.49 20.11
C ARG A 126 -3.29 9.77 18.84
N VAL A 127 -3.99 8.67 18.51
CA VAL A 127 -3.63 7.77 17.42
C VAL A 127 -4.72 7.80 16.35
N ALA A 128 -4.33 8.10 15.11
CA ALA A 128 -5.23 7.99 13.96
C ALA A 128 -4.88 6.78 13.09
N VAL A 129 -5.91 6.11 12.60
CA VAL A 129 -5.81 5.05 11.59
C VAL A 129 -6.65 5.45 10.39
N ILE A 130 -6.01 5.55 9.22
CA ILE A 130 -6.70 5.78 7.95
C ILE A 130 -6.97 4.43 7.30
N GLY A 131 -8.24 4.09 7.19
CA GLY A 131 -8.70 2.83 6.64
C GLY A 131 -9.04 1.78 7.70
N HIS A 132 -10.05 0.96 7.43
CA HIS A 132 -10.47 -0.11 8.34
C HIS A 132 -9.50 -1.29 8.39
N PHE A 133 -9.01 -1.56 9.60
CA PHE A 133 -8.37 -2.82 9.96
C PHE A 133 -9.17 -3.45 11.10
N PRO A 134 -9.80 -4.63 10.92
CA PRO A 134 -10.70 -5.23 11.92
C PRO A 134 -10.10 -5.46 13.32
N PHE A 135 -8.78 -5.40 13.43
CA PHE A 135 -8.02 -5.62 14.66
C PHE A 135 -7.36 -4.34 15.20
N ALA A 136 -7.43 -3.20 14.50
CA ALA A 136 -6.75 -1.96 14.89
C ALA A 136 -7.22 -1.46 16.25
N GLU A 137 -8.54 -1.31 16.45
CA GLU A 137 -9.08 -0.75 17.69
C GLU A 137 -8.65 -1.58 18.92
N ALA A 138 -8.76 -2.91 18.84
CA ALA A 138 -8.32 -3.79 19.91
C ALA A 138 -6.79 -3.76 20.12
N ALA A 139 -6.02 -3.73 19.03
CA ALA A 139 -4.56 -3.64 19.10
C ALA A 139 -4.08 -2.26 19.57
N LEU A 140 -4.88 -1.20 19.44
CA LEU A 140 -4.50 0.16 19.81
C LEU A 140 -5.21 0.66 21.07
N ALA A 141 -5.81 -0.25 21.85
CA ALA A 141 -6.60 0.07 23.03
C ALA A 141 -5.81 0.79 24.17
N GLY A 142 -4.47 0.75 24.12
CA GLY A 142 -3.60 1.51 25.03
C GLY A 142 -3.45 3.00 24.68
N ALA A 143 -3.96 3.44 23.54
CA ALA A 143 -3.96 4.84 23.14
C ALA A 143 -4.79 5.70 24.10
N GLY A 144 -4.39 6.96 24.26
CA GLY A 144 -5.21 7.95 24.99
C GLY A 144 -6.49 8.30 24.22
N GLU A 145 -6.40 8.29 22.88
CA GLU A 145 -7.53 8.41 21.98
C GLU A 145 -7.25 7.62 20.70
N TYR A 146 -8.22 6.82 20.27
CA TYR A 146 -8.21 6.09 18.99
C TYR A 146 -9.17 6.75 18.02
N ILE A 147 -8.69 7.06 16.81
CA ILE A 147 -9.47 7.71 15.76
C ILE A 147 -9.38 6.88 14.48
N CYS A 148 -10.51 6.46 13.95
CA CYS A 148 -10.61 5.85 12.62
C CYS A 148 -11.11 6.88 11.61
N LEU A 149 -10.35 7.10 10.53
CA LEU A 149 -10.74 7.91 9.37
C LEU A 149 -11.02 6.99 8.19
N GLU A 150 -12.25 7.02 7.70
CA GLU A 150 -12.68 6.09 6.64
C GLU A 150 -13.68 6.73 5.67
N ARG A 151 -13.62 6.29 4.41
CA ARG A 151 -14.55 6.70 3.35
C ARG A 151 -15.83 5.86 3.35
N ASN A 152 -15.71 4.56 3.63
CA ASN A 152 -16.85 3.67 3.87
C ASN A 152 -17.15 3.57 5.38
N LEU A 153 -17.89 4.55 5.89
CA LEU A 153 -18.13 4.75 7.32
C LEU A 153 -18.83 3.57 8.02
N GLN A 154 -18.37 3.29 9.24
CA GLN A 154 -18.98 2.47 10.28
C GLN A 154 -19.29 3.33 11.52
N PRO A 155 -20.16 2.88 12.44
CA PRO A 155 -20.39 3.60 13.69
C PRO A 155 -19.09 3.86 14.46
N GLY A 156 -18.82 5.12 14.79
CA GLY A 156 -17.59 5.54 15.49
C GLY A 156 -16.51 6.13 14.57
N ASP A 157 -16.62 5.94 13.25
CA ASP A 157 -15.66 6.50 12.31
C ASP A 157 -15.86 8.00 12.07
N TRP A 158 -14.75 8.66 11.73
CA TRP A 158 -14.73 9.98 11.14
C TRP A 158 -14.70 9.88 9.60
N PRO A 159 -15.37 10.78 8.88
CA PRO A 159 -15.26 10.83 7.42
C PRO A 159 -13.84 11.20 6.99
N ASP A 160 -13.39 10.67 5.86
CA ASP A 160 -12.05 10.92 5.32
C ASP A 160 -11.71 12.42 5.16
N SER A 161 -12.71 13.26 4.89
CA SER A 161 -12.57 14.72 4.82
C SER A 161 -12.14 15.38 6.14
N ALA A 162 -12.34 14.72 7.29
CA ALA A 162 -11.89 15.23 8.59
C ALA A 162 -10.37 15.15 8.78
N CYS A 163 -9.64 14.48 7.88
CA CYS A 163 -8.18 14.34 7.98
C CYS A 163 -7.45 15.68 8.11
N GLU A 164 -7.94 16.74 7.46
CA GLU A 164 -7.38 18.10 7.50
C GLU A 164 -7.38 18.72 8.90
N TYR A 165 -8.32 18.30 9.75
CA TYR A 165 -8.52 18.85 11.10
C TYR A 165 -7.92 17.95 12.16
N ILE A 166 -7.88 16.63 11.91
CA ILE A 166 -7.49 15.64 12.90
C ILE A 166 -5.99 15.31 12.82
N LEU A 167 -5.49 15.01 11.62
CA LEU A 167 -4.13 14.47 11.47
C LEU A 167 -3.02 15.41 11.97
N PRO A 168 -3.11 16.74 11.82
CA PRO A 168 -2.11 17.65 12.37
C PRO A 168 -2.00 17.64 13.90
N GLU A 169 -2.99 17.09 14.59
CA GLU A 169 -3.05 17.03 16.06
C GLU A 169 -2.75 15.63 16.63
N CYS A 170 -2.44 14.64 15.77
CA CYS A 170 -2.13 13.28 16.20
C CYS A 170 -0.64 13.10 16.55
N ASP A 171 -0.35 12.21 17.50
CA ASP A 171 1.01 11.81 17.84
C ASP A 171 1.51 10.65 16.96
N VAL A 172 0.62 9.74 16.58
CA VAL A 172 0.93 8.56 15.75
C VAL A 172 -0.16 8.40 14.70
N VAL A 173 0.23 8.17 13.45
CA VAL A 173 -0.70 7.98 12.34
C VAL A 173 -0.35 6.74 11.54
N PHE A 174 -1.31 5.82 11.44
CA PHE A 174 -1.23 4.64 10.57
C PHE A 174 -2.05 4.89 9.30
N ILE A 175 -1.38 4.93 8.16
CA ILE A 175 -2.01 5.17 6.86
C ILE A 175 -2.09 3.84 6.09
N SER A 176 -3.30 3.38 5.79
CA SER A 176 -3.48 2.30 4.83
C SER A 176 -2.91 2.69 3.47
N SER A 177 -2.03 1.85 2.92
CA SER A 177 -1.42 2.10 1.62
C SER A 177 -2.39 1.90 0.44
N SER A 178 -3.64 1.51 0.69
CA SER A 178 -4.70 1.68 -0.33
C SER A 178 -4.90 3.15 -0.72
N SER A 179 -4.44 4.10 0.11
CA SER A 179 -4.37 5.52 -0.19
C SER A 179 -3.54 5.87 -1.44
N PHE A 180 -2.60 5.01 -1.85
CA PHE A 180 -1.89 5.19 -3.12
C PHE A 180 -2.82 4.94 -4.33
N VAL A 181 -3.79 4.04 -4.21
CA VAL A 181 -4.75 3.74 -5.28
C VAL A 181 -5.70 4.91 -5.51
N ASN A 182 -6.18 5.56 -4.45
CA ASN A 182 -7.12 6.68 -4.54
C ASN A 182 -6.47 8.08 -4.49
N LYS A 183 -5.13 8.15 -4.51
CA LYS A 183 -4.34 9.39 -4.55
C LYS A 183 -4.38 10.26 -3.29
N THR A 184 -4.85 9.73 -2.16
CA THR A 184 -4.81 10.49 -0.90
C THR A 184 -3.46 10.39 -0.18
N ALA A 185 -2.61 9.40 -0.49
CA ALA A 185 -1.34 9.16 0.20
C ALA A 185 -0.46 10.42 0.37
N PRO A 186 -0.19 11.23 -0.69
CA PRO A 186 0.66 12.41 -0.54
C PRO A 186 0.10 13.42 0.48
N ARG A 187 -1.22 13.70 0.43
CA ARG A 187 -1.81 14.65 1.37
C ARG A 187 -1.85 14.11 2.80
N LEU A 188 -2.16 12.84 2.97
CA LEU A 188 -2.19 12.20 4.29
C LEU A 188 -0.81 12.22 4.95
N ILE A 189 0.24 11.86 4.20
CA ILE A 189 1.63 11.93 4.70
C ILE A 189 2.00 13.37 5.09
N GLU A 190 1.65 14.36 4.27
CA GLU A 190 1.94 15.77 4.57
C GLU A 190 1.22 16.26 5.84
N LEU A 191 -0.04 15.88 6.02
CA LEU A 191 -0.82 16.25 7.20
C LEU A 191 -0.29 15.59 8.47
N SER A 192 0.27 14.38 8.35
CA SER A 192 0.84 13.60 9.46
C SER A 192 2.30 13.93 9.75
N ARG A 193 2.92 14.93 9.12
CA ARG A 193 4.35 15.24 9.26
C ARG A 193 4.84 15.56 10.68
N GLN A 194 3.93 15.84 11.62
CA GLN A 194 4.25 16.08 13.04
C GLN A 194 4.06 14.82 13.92
N ALA A 195 3.50 13.75 13.36
CA ALA A 195 3.24 12.48 14.00
C ALA A 195 4.29 11.44 13.59
N HIS A 196 4.43 10.37 14.38
CA HIS A 196 5.08 9.15 13.92
C HIS A 196 4.21 8.49 12.86
N THR A 197 4.62 8.55 11.60
CA THR A 197 3.82 8.13 10.45
C THR A 197 4.19 6.74 9.95
N VAL A 198 3.21 5.84 9.87
CA VAL A 198 3.39 4.46 9.44
C VAL A 198 2.54 4.16 8.20
N LEU A 199 3.17 3.76 7.10
CA LEU A 199 2.47 3.19 5.95
C LEU A 199 2.22 1.70 6.19
N VAL A 200 0.99 1.24 5.98
CA VAL A 200 0.57 -0.12 6.30
C VAL A 200 -0.18 -0.78 5.15
N GLY A 201 0.23 -2.00 4.83
CA GLY A 201 -0.58 -2.96 4.09
C GLY A 201 0.04 -3.46 2.79
N PRO A 202 -0.61 -4.43 2.11
CA PRO A 202 -0.04 -5.02 0.89
C PRO A 202 0.09 -4.06 -0.29
N SER A 203 -0.65 -2.95 -0.30
CA SER A 203 -0.54 -1.90 -1.30
C SER A 203 0.72 -1.02 -1.14
N THR A 204 1.49 -1.17 -0.06
CA THR A 204 2.67 -0.33 0.21
C THR A 204 3.80 -0.59 -0.81
N PRO A 205 4.29 0.44 -1.53
CA PRO A 205 5.53 0.33 -2.27
C PRO A 205 6.73 0.18 -1.32
N LEU A 206 7.47 -0.93 -1.42
CA LEU A 206 8.67 -1.17 -0.62
C LEU A 206 9.89 -0.41 -1.18
N ASN A 207 9.84 0.92 -1.11
CA ASN A 207 10.90 1.80 -1.58
C ASN A 207 11.25 2.84 -0.49
N PRO A 208 12.55 3.01 -0.14
CA PRO A 208 12.97 3.94 0.91
C PRO A 208 12.72 5.42 0.61
N VAL A 209 12.45 5.80 -0.65
CA VAL A 209 12.11 7.18 -1.00
C VAL A 209 10.92 7.72 -0.20
N LEU A 210 10.01 6.83 0.25
CA LEU A 210 8.88 7.23 1.09
C LEU A 210 9.32 7.78 2.46
N LEU A 211 10.51 7.40 2.95
CA LEU A 211 11.10 7.97 4.16
C LEU A 211 11.51 9.42 3.94
N ASP A 212 11.94 9.80 2.74
CA ASP A 212 12.30 11.18 2.39
C ASP A 212 11.05 12.09 2.32
N TYR A 213 9.87 11.50 2.14
CA TYR A 213 8.59 12.20 2.05
C TYR A 213 7.84 12.40 3.37
N GLY A 214 8.40 11.99 4.51
CA GLY A 214 7.77 12.21 5.81
C GLY A 214 7.34 10.94 6.56
N VAL A 215 7.45 9.76 5.96
CA VAL A 215 7.11 8.48 6.60
C VAL A 215 8.23 8.02 7.55
N ASP A 216 7.87 7.56 8.75
CA ASP A 216 8.81 7.03 9.74
C ASP A 216 8.94 5.51 9.68
N THR A 217 7.85 4.79 9.37
CA THR A 217 7.90 3.34 9.14
C THR A 217 7.13 2.94 7.89
N ILE A 218 7.76 2.16 7.01
CA ILE A 218 7.12 1.56 5.84
C ILE A 218 6.89 0.09 6.15
N THR A 219 5.63 -0.36 6.18
CA THR A 219 5.26 -1.75 6.38
C THR A 219 4.50 -2.28 5.16
N GLY A 220 4.97 -3.37 4.57
CA GLY A 220 4.33 -3.95 3.38
C GLY A 220 4.45 -5.46 3.30
N PHE A 221 4.26 -6.00 2.11
CA PHE A 221 4.11 -7.43 1.86
C PHE A 221 5.07 -7.90 0.77
N VAL A 222 5.67 -9.08 1.00
CA VAL A 222 6.36 -9.86 -0.02
C VAL A 222 5.57 -11.15 -0.22
N ALA A 223 5.04 -11.35 -1.42
CA ALA A 223 4.31 -12.56 -1.77
C ALA A 223 5.25 -13.78 -1.83
N ALA A 224 4.75 -14.95 -1.44
CA ALA A 224 5.52 -16.18 -1.54
C ALA A 224 5.82 -16.54 -3.01
N ARG A 225 7.00 -17.14 -3.23
CA ARG A 225 7.45 -17.55 -4.58
C ARG A 225 6.51 -18.52 -5.29
N SER A 226 5.65 -19.23 -4.56
CA SER A 226 4.60 -20.08 -5.14
C SER A 226 3.58 -19.31 -5.98
N LEU A 227 3.46 -17.99 -5.80
CA LEU A 227 2.60 -17.12 -6.61
C LEU A 227 3.31 -16.54 -7.84
N SER A 228 4.62 -16.81 -8.03
CA SER A 228 5.39 -16.35 -9.20
C SER A 228 5.14 -17.17 -10.47
N ASP A 229 4.13 -18.05 -10.45
CA ASP A 229 3.63 -18.78 -11.60
C ASP A 229 2.29 -18.16 -12.10
N PRO A 230 2.13 -17.88 -13.41
CA PRO A 230 0.92 -17.23 -13.93
C PRO A 230 -0.38 -17.99 -13.65
N VAL A 231 -0.36 -19.33 -13.66
CA VAL A 231 -1.57 -20.13 -13.40
C VAL A 231 -1.95 -20.00 -11.92
N SER A 232 -0.96 -20.16 -11.04
CA SER A 232 -1.14 -19.99 -9.59
C SER A 232 -1.66 -18.59 -9.23
N LEU A 233 -1.14 -17.54 -9.88
CA LEU A 233 -1.64 -16.18 -9.68
C LEU A 233 -3.09 -16.03 -10.17
N ALA A 234 -3.42 -16.56 -11.35
CA ALA A 234 -4.76 -16.47 -11.92
C ALA A 234 -5.82 -17.16 -11.06
N GLU A 235 -5.49 -18.31 -10.45
CA GLU A 235 -6.35 -19.01 -9.49
C GLU A 235 -6.56 -18.20 -8.19
N MET A 236 -5.57 -17.38 -7.82
CA MET A 236 -5.60 -16.56 -6.60
C MET A 236 -6.48 -15.31 -6.72
N VAL A 237 -6.57 -14.74 -7.92
CA VAL A 237 -7.34 -13.52 -8.19
C VAL A 237 -8.78 -13.59 -7.65
N PRO A 238 -9.58 -14.65 -7.91
CA PRO A 238 -10.95 -14.74 -7.41
C PRO A 238 -11.07 -15.04 -5.90
N ALA A 239 -10.05 -15.61 -5.25
CA ALA A 239 -10.14 -16.09 -3.86
C ALA A 239 -10.33 -14.95 -2.83
N GLY A 240 -9.88 -13.73 -3.15
CA GLY A 240 -10.09 -12.53 -2.33
C GLY A 240 -9.28 -12.47 -1.03
N ASP A 241 -8.57 -13.53 -0.64
CA ASP A 241 -7.55 -13.49 0.40
C ASP A 241 -6.27 -12.82 -0.12
N ILE A 242 -5.35 -12.41 0.77
CA ILE A 242 -4.09 -11.78 0.36
C ILE A 242 -3.11 -12.80 -0.24
N GLY A 243 -3.12 -14.01 0.31
CA GLY A 243 -2.26 -15.11 -0.07
C GLY A 243 -1.02 -15.34 0.79
N PRO A 244 -0.27 -16.42 0.48
CA PRO A 244 0.96 -16.73 1.19
C PRO A 244 2.02 -15.66 0.91
N GLY A 245 2.82 -15.38 1.93
CA GLY A 245 3.89 -14.40 1.92
C GLY A 245 4.21 -13.96 3.33
N PHE A 246 4.99 -12.89 3.45
CA PHE A 246 5.40 -12.36 4.75
C PHE A 246 5.43 -10.84 4.76
N ARG A 247 5.30 -10.29 5.96
CA ARG A 247 5.39 -8.85 6.19
C ARG A 247 6.85 -8.44 6.30
N VAL A 248 7.16 -7.29 5.74
CA VAL A 248 8.46 -6.65 5.89
C VAL A 248 8.28 -5.21 6.35
N HIS A 249 9.30 -4.66 6.99
CA HIS A 249 9.33 -3.26 7.37
C HIS A 249 10.65 -2.58 7.02
N ARG A 250 10.63 -1.26 7.03
CA ARG A 250 11.82 -0.41 7.11
C ARG A 250 11.47 0.84 7.90
N HIS A 251 12.34 1.18 8.84
CA HIS A 251 12.24 2.40 9.64
C HIS A 251 13.13 3.50 9.08
N ARG A 252 12.75 4.76 9.32
CA ARG A 252 13.66 5.91 9.20
C ARG A 252 14.80 5.73 10.20
N ALA A 253 16.02 6.00 9.75
CA ALA A 253 17.23 5.92 10.57
C ALA A 253 17.32 7.09 11.55
#